data_AF-A0A3P1S319-F1
#
_entry.id   AF-A0A3P1S319-F1
#
_cell.length_a   1.000
_cell.length_b   1.000
_cell.length_c   1.000
_cell.angle_alpha   90.00
_cell.angle_beta   90.00
_cell.angle_gamma   90.00
#
_symmetry.space_group_name_H-M   'P 1'
#
loop_
_entity.id
_entity.type
_entity.pdbx_description
1 polymer ?
#
loop_
_entity_poly.entity_id
_entity_poly.type
_entity_poly.pdbx_seq_one_letter_code
_entity_poly.pdbx_strand_id
1 'polypeptide(L)'
;MSLRVMSIIKFRPYGMPCMTKIALFAGGNLEHFSLDFDVLVGVDRGSLFLLEQGVCPDLAVGDFDSVSKEELLRIKDNAKEVVQAHPEKDDTDLELAVLACFERYPDACLTIFGAFGGRLDHALANVFLPSNEKIAPYMEKIFLEDEQNLLTYVPKGRHEIKPVTGMRYLAFLPSDDAALTIEGAKYPLNKDNFFFKKVYASNEFIDKPIYLDFDSGYTVVIYSKDRS
;
A
#
# COMPACT_ATOMS: atom_id res chain seq x y z
N MET A 1 -22.41 18.41 1.25
CA MET A 1 -22.52 17.03 0.74
C MET A 1 -21.16 16.68 0.16
N SER A 2 -20.29 16.05 0.94
CA SER A 2 -18.95 15.67 0.47
C SER A 2 -19.10 14.49 -0.50
N LEU A 3 -18.67 14.68 -1.73
CA LEU A 3 -18.51 13.62 -2.71
C LEU A 3 -17.41 12.69 -2.18
N ARG A 4 -17.80 11.64 -1.45
CA ARG A 4 -16.91 10.51 -1.15
C ARG A 4 -16.47 9.94 -2.50
N VAL A 5 -15.19 10.15 -2.82
CA VAL A 5 -14.54 9.63 -4.02
C VAL A 5 -14.77 8.12 -4.04
N MET A 6 -15.32 7.59 -5.15
CA MET A 6 -15.32 6.15 -5.39
C MET A 6 -13.87 5.70 -5.34
N SER A 7 -13.48 5.02 -4.27
CA SER A 7 -12.14 4.44 -4.19
C SER A 7 -11.91 3.51 -5.36
N ILE A 8 -10.66 3.40 -5.77
CA ILE A 8 -10.18 2.74 -7.00
C ILE A 8 -10.40 1.20 -6.95
N ILE A 9 -11.12 0.69 -5.94
CA ILE A 9 -11.39 -0.73 -5.62
C ILE A 9 -12.39 -1.41 -6.59
N LYS A 10 -12.29 -1.12 -7.88
CA LYS A 10 -12.59 -2.11 -8.93
C LYS A 10 -11.32 -2.65 -9.60
N PHE A 11 -10.15 -2.15 -9.24
CA PHE A 11 -8.90 -2.65 -9.75
C PHE A 11 -8.49 -3.95 -9.02
N ARG A 12 -8.55 -5.06 -9.74
CA ARG A 12 -7.88 -6.31 -9.38
C ARG A 12 -6.67 -6.44 -10.30
N PRO A 13 -5.49 -5.96 -9.93
CA PRO A 13 -4.33 -6.34 -10.70
C PRO A 13 -4.18 -7.85 -10.52
N TYR A 14 -3.96 -8.56 -11.62
CA TYR A 14 -3.59 -9.98 -11.62
C TYR A 14 -4.71 -11.02 -11.38
N GLY A 15 -5.98 -10.62 -11.27
CA GLY A 15 -7.11 -11.58 -11.37
C GLY A 15 -7.26 -12.57 -10.21
N MET A 16 -6.57 -12.36 -9.08
CA MET A 16 -6.72 -13.21 -7.89
C MET A 16 -8.13 -13.05 -7.27
N PRO A 17 -8.82 -14.15 -6.95
CA PRO A 17 -10.06 -14.11 -6.20
C PRO A 17 -9.74 -13.77 -4.74
N CYS A 18 -9.85 -12.49 -4.41
CA CYS A 18 -9.75 -12.02 -3.05
C CYS A 18 -11.09 -12.21 -2.32
N MET A 19 -11.08 -12.95 -1.21
CA MET A 19 -12.30 -13.25 -0.45
C MET A 19 -12.67 -12.13 0.52
N THR A 20 -11.68 -11.49 1.13
CA THR A 20 -11.84 -10.44 2.15
C THR A 20 -11.05 -9.21 1.75
N LYS A 21 -11.69 -8.04 1.78
CA LYS A 21 -11.03 -6.75 1.59
C LYS A 21 -10.81 -6.09 2.94
N ILE A 22 -9.57 -5.74 3.23
CA ILE A 22 -9.16 -5.07 4.46
C ILE A 22 -8.68 -3.66 4.09
N ALA A 23 -9.17 -2.65 4.81
CA ALA A 23 -8.57 -1.33 4.80
C ALA A 23 -7.81 -1.10 6.10
N LEU A 24 -6.57 -0.66 5.97
CA LEU A 24 -5.68 -0.33 7.08
C LEU A 24 -5.38 1.17 7.04
N PHE A 25 -5.61 1.85 8.15
CA PHE A 25 -5.44 3.28 8.32
C PHE A 25 -4.19 3.54 9.16
N ALA A 26 -3.15 4.06 8.52
CA ALA A 26 -1.92 4.51 9.18
C ALA A 26 -2.02 5.98 9.62
N GLY A 27 -1.01 6.48 10.35
CA GLY A 27 -1.02 7.83 10.94
C GLY A 27 -0.66 9.00 10.02
N GLY A 28 -0.49 8.78 8.71
CA GLY A 28 -0.15 9.82 7.74
C GLY A 28 -1.34 10.66 7.29
N ASN A 29 -1.28 11.18 6.05
CA ASN A 29 -2.38 11.98 5.48
C ASN A 29 -3.58 11.09 5.13
N LEU A 30 -4.72 11.36 5.76
CA LEU A 30 -5.99 10.65 5.58
C LEU A 30 -7.09 11.54 4.96
N GLU A 31 -6.72 12.51 4.12
CA GLU A 31 -7.68 13.30 3.31
C GLU A 31 -8.40 12.45 2.25
N HIS A 32 -7.74 11.39 1.75
CA HIS A 32 -8.30 10.42 0.81
C HIS A 32 -8.34 9.02 1.43
N PHE A 33 -9.54 8.46 1.56
CA PHE A 33 -9.76 7.11 2.09
C PHE A 33 -11.15 6.58 1.71
N SER A 34 -11.37 5.28 1.90
CA SER A 34 -12.68 4.64 1.81
C SER A 34 -12.91 3.72 3.01
N LEU A 35 -14.16 3.65 3.46
CA LEU A 35 -14.63 2.76 4.53
C LEU A 35 -15.41 1.55 3.99
N ASP A 36 -15.54 1.41 2.66
CA ASP A 36 -16.26 0.32 2.00
C ASP A 36 -15.38 -0.94 1.88
N PHE A 37 -15.13 -1.57 3.03
CA PHE A 37 -14.31 -2.76 3.20
C PHE A 37 -14.95 -3.72 4.21
N ASP A 38 -14.54 -4.99 4.16
CA ASP A 38 -15.08 -6.02 5.06
C ASP A 38 -14.47 -5.90 6.48
N VAL A 39 -13.23 -5.42 6.56
CA VAL A 39 -12.47 -5.25 7.82
C VAL A 39 -11.74 -3.91 7.80
N LEU A 40 -11.83 -3.17 8.89
CA LEU A 40 -11.20 -1.86 9.09
C LEU A 40 -10.19 -1.92 10.23
N VAL A 41 -8.93 -1.68 9.92
CA VAL A 41 -7.80 -1.78 10.86
C VAL A 41 -7.19 -0.41 11.08
N GLY A 42 -7.04 0.00 12.34
CA GLY A 42 -6.34 1.22 12.71
C GLY A 42 -4.91 0.93 13.17
N VAL A 43 -3.95 1.76 12.76
CA VAL A 43 -2.57 1.72 13.26
C VAL A 43 -2.25 3.02 13.98
N ASP A 44 -1.91 2.93 15.27
CA ASP A 44 -1.69 4.07 16.16
C ASP A 44 -2.80 5.14 16.01
N ARG A 45 -2.44 6.36 15.56
CA ARG A 45 -3.37 7.47 15.29
C ARG A 45 -4.42 7.15 14.23
N GLY A 46 -4.17 6.20 13.32
CA GLY A 46 -5.19 5.72 12.39
C GLY A 46 -6.36 5.03 13.10
N SER A 47 -6.13 4.44 14.28
CA SER A 47 -7.20 3.93 15.15
C SER A 47 -8.08 5.05 15.67
N LEU A 48 -7.47 6.15 16.12
CA LEU A 48 -8.21 7.33 16.58
C LEU A 48 -8.99 7.97 15.43
N PHE A 49 -8.39 8.08 14.25
CA PHE A 49 -9.05 8.58 13.05
C PHE A 49 -10.33 7.82 12.72
N LEU A 50 -10.31 6.48 12.75
CA LEU A 50 -11.51 5.67 12.53
C LEU A 50 -12.63 6.02 13.53
N LEU A 51 -12.27 6.17 14.81
CA LEU A 51 -13.23 6.55 15.86
C LEU A 51 -13.79 7.95 15.65
N GLU A 52 -13.01 8.89 15.12
CA GLU A 52 -13.46 10.23 14.74
C GLU A 52 -14.41 10.22 13.54
N GLN A 53 -14.25 9.24 12.64
CA GLN A 53 -15.22 8.96 11.57
C GLN A 53 -16.48 8.22 12.06
N GLY A 54 -16.58 7.94 13.37
CA GLY A 54 -17.70 7.23 13.97
C GLY A 54 -17.66 5.71 13.71
N VAL A 55 -16.48 5.17 13.42
CA VAL A 55 -16.28 3.75 13.12
C VAL A 55 -15.42 3.10 14.20
N CYS A 56 -15.89 1.99 14.74
CA CYS A 56 -15.11 1.14 15.64
C CYS A 56 -14.15 0.27 14.81
N PRO A 57 -12.82 0.34 15.02
CA PRO A 57 -11.88 -0.55 14.35
C PRO A 57 -12.16 -2.02 14.68
N ASP A 58 -12.06 -2.89 13.68
CA ASP A 58 -12.05 -4.34 13.89
C ASP A 58 -10.77 -4.77 14.58
N LEU A 59 -9.66 -4.09 14.29
CA LEU A 59 -8.37 -4.30 14.89
C LEU A 59 -7.67 -2.95 15.08
N ALA A 60 -7.12 -2.70 16.25
CA ALA A 60 -6.21 -1.59 16.50
C ALA A 60 -4.80 -2.14 16.82
N VAL A 61 -3.79 -1.71 16.08
CA VAL A 61 -2.40 -2.16 16.24
C VAL A 61 -1.49 -0.97 16.52
N GLY A 62 -0.54 -1.13 17.42
CA GLY A 62 0.40 -0.05 17.75
C GLY A 62 1.11 -0.29 19.07
N ASP A 63 2.22 0.40 19.31
CA ASP A 63 2.67 0.67 20.67
C ASP A 63 1.90 1.84 21.32
N PHE A 64 1.18 2.62 20.50
CA PHE A 64 0.34 3.74 20.88
C PHE A 64 1.09 4.87 21.61
N ASP A 65 2.38 5.05 21.30
CA ASP A 65 3.20 6.13 21.89
C ASP A 65 2.80 7.53 21.40
N SER A 66 2.12 7.60 20.25
CA SER A 66 1.72 8.82 19.55
C SER A 66 0.34 9.37 19.96
N VAL A 67 -0.35 8.68 20.88
CA VAL A 67 -1.66 9.06 21.43
C VAL A 67 -1.58 9.28 22.95
N SER A 68 -2.45 10.12 23.47
CA SER A 68 -2.63 10.38 24.90
C SER A 68 -3.24 9.17 25.62
N LYS A 69 -3.20 9.17 26.96
CA LYS A 69 -3.79 8.09 27.77
C LYS A 69 -5.30 8.02 27.58
N GLU A 70 -5.95 9.16 27.48
CA GLU A 70 -7.39 9.29 27.24
C GLU A 70 -7.77 8.75 25.86
N GLU A 71 -6.98 9.06 24.83
CA GLU A 71 -7.17 8.51 23.49
C GLU A 71 -6.92 7.01 23.44
N LEU A 72 -5.89 6.50 24.12
CA LEU A 72 -5.62 5.06 24.20
C LEU A 72 -6.76 4.31 24.89
N LEU A 73 -7.32 4.84 25.97
CA LEU A 73 -8.50 4.25 26.61
C LEU A 73 -9.68 4.22 25.65
N ARG A 74 -9.94 5.33 24.93
CA ARG A 74 -11.00 5.39 23.93
C ARG A 74 -10.80 4.35 22.81
N ILE A 75 -9.56 4.14 22.37
CA ILE A 75 -9.24 3.08 21.38
C ILE A 75 -9.56 1.71 21.96
N LYS A 76 -9.08 1.40 23.16
CA LYS A 76 -9.29 0.10 23.82
C LYS A 76 -10.76 -0.21 24.10
N ASP A 77 -11.56 0.80 24.42
CA ASP A 77 -12.98 0.63 24.74
C ASP A 77 -13.84 0.41 23.48
N ASN A 78 -13.37 0.83 22.30
CA ASN A 78 -14.18 0.82 21.08
C ASN A 78 -13.68 -0.15 20.00
N ALA A 79 -12.39 -0.48 19.96
CA ALA A 79 -11.86 -1.47 19.04
C ALA A 79 -12.31 -2.88 19.42
N LYS A 80 -12.64 -3.73 18.44
CA LYS A 80 -13.04 -5.13 18.72
C LYS A 80 -11.88 -5.95 19.26
N GLU A 81 -10.67 -5.68 18.75
CA GLU A 81 -9.42 -6.29 19.18
C GLU A 81 -8.31 -5.24 19.20
N VAL A 82 -7.41 -5.34 20.18
CA VAL A 82 -6.22 -4.49 20.28
C VAL A 82 -4.98 -5.35 20.36
N VAL A 83 -4.05 -5.14 19.43
CA VAL A 83 -2.71 -5.74 19.46
C VAL A 83 -1.74 -4.65 19.88
N GLN A 84 -1.41 -4.64 21.17
CA GLN A 84 -0.46 -3.68 21.73
C GLN A 84 0.97 -4.22 21.60
N ALA A 85 1.79 -3.54 20.81
CA ALA A 85 3.19 -3.87 20.59
C ALA A 85 4.10 -3.31 21.71
N HIS A 86 5.29 -3.89 21.85
CA HIS A 86 6.35 -3.28 22.65
C HIS A 86 7.01 -2.13 21.86
N PRO A 87 7.43 -1.03 22.52
CA PRO A 87 8.10 0.08 21.84
C PRO A 87 9.46 -0.31 21.23
N GLU A 88 10.18 -1.22 21.89
CA GLU A 88 11.44 -1.77 21.37
C GLU A 88 11.14 -3.02 20.54
N LYS A 89 11.20 -2.88 19.22
CA LYS A 89 10.91 -3.93 18.23
C LYS A 89 11.64 -3.62 16.92
N ASP A 90 11.90 -4.66 16.13
CA ASP A 90 12.53 -4.51 14.81
C ASP A 90 11.51 -4.11 13.72
N ASP A 91 10.26 -4.53 13.87
CA ASP A 91 9.16 -4.26 12.92
C ASP A 91 8.43 -2.96 13.29
N THR A 92 8.11 -2.11 12.31
CA THR A 92 7.25 -0.92 12.51
C THR A 92 5.81 -1.31 12.86
N ASP A 93 5.03 -0.39 13.44
CA ASP A 93 3.62 -0.65 13.73
C ASP A 93 2.79 -0.96 12.48
N LEU A 94 3.15 -0.38 11.32
CA LEU A 94 2.50 -0.72 10.06
C LEU A 94 2.82 -2.16 9.63
N GLU A 95 4.08 -2.59 9.73
CA GLU A 95 4.46 -3.97 9.42
C GLU A 95 3.76 -4.97 10.35
N LEU A 96 3.70 -4.68 11.65
CA LEU A 96 2.96 -5.51 12.61
C LEU A 96 1.48 -5.62 12.24
N ALA A 97 0.85 -4.52 11.83
CA ALA A 97 -0.54 -4.51 11.42
C ALA A 97 -0.78 -5.31 10.14
N VAL A 98 0.11 -5.19 9.15
CA VAL A 98 0.08 -6.00 7.92
C VAL A 98 0.18 -7.49 8.26
N LEU A 99 1.13 -7.88 9.11
CA LEU A 99 1.30 -9.27 9.55
C LEU A 99 0.07 -9.77 10.31
N ALA A 100 -0.47 -8.98 11.24
CA ALA A 100 -1.68 -9.34 11.98
C ALA A 100 -2.90 -9.53 11.07
N CYS A 101 -3.00 -8.75 9.98
CA CYS A 101 -4.04 -8.92 8.97
C CYS A 101 -3.90 -10.26 8.23
N PHE A 102 -2.71 -10.58 7.72
CA PHE A 102 -2.49 -11.81 6.96
C PHE A 102 -2.48 -13.07 7.83
N GLU A 103 -2.16 -12.95 9.13
CA GLU A 103 -2.33 -14.05 10.09
C GLU A 103 -3.81 -14.43 10.26
N ARG A 104 -4.70 -13.43 10.33
CA ARG A 104 -6.16 -13.63 10.49
C ARG A 104 -6.85 -13.95 9.16
N TYR A 105 -6.37 -13.35 8.07
CA TYR A 105 -6.97 -13.44 6.74
C TYR A 105 -5.89 -13.67 5.67
N PRO A 106 -5.35 -14.90 5.54
CA PRO A 106 -4.26 -15.19 4.61
C PRO A 106 -4.57 -14.87 3.13
N ASP A 107 -5.84 -14.93 2.74
CA ASP A 107 -6.33 -14.70 1.38
C ASP A 107 -6.97 -13.32 1.16
N ALA A 108 -6.76 -12.39 2.11
CA ALA A 108 -7.25 -11.03 2.00
C ALA A 108 -6.43 -10.16 1.03
N CYS A 109 -6.99 -9.01 0.70
CA CYS A 109 -6.33 -7.92 0.01
C CYS A 109 -6.35 -6.73 0.94
N LEU A 110 -5.20 -6.11 1.09
CA LEU A 110 -4.96 -5.06 2.07
C LEU A 110 -4.72 -3.74 1.35
N THR A 111 -5.63 -2.79 1.53
CA THR A 111 -5.45 -1.40 1.08
C THR A 111 -5.05 -0.54 2.28
N ILE A 112 -3.91 0.12 2.17
CA ILE A 112 -3.31 0.96 3.21
C ILE A 112 -3.54 2.42 2.83
N PHE A 113 -4.29 3.13 3.67
CA PHE A 113 -4.46 4.59 3.61
C PHE A 113 -3.57 5.27 4.64
N GLY A 114 -3.18 6.52 4.39
CA GLY A 114 -2.32 7.27 5.31
C GLY A 114 -0.89 6.71 5.40
N ALA A 115 -0.46 5.93 4.41
CA ALA A 115 0.92 5.44 4.32
C ALA A 115 1.94 6.54 4.01
N PHE A 116 1.47 7.70 3.53
CA PHE A 116 2.31 8.83 3.16
C PHE A 116 1.94 10.07 3.99
N GLY A 117 2.86 11.03 4.05
CA GLY A 117 2.70 12.26 4.81
C GLY A 117 3.57 12.31 6.06
N GLY A 118 3.94 13.52 6.48
CA GLY A 118 4.85 13.70 7.62
C GLY A 118 6.29 13.30 7.30
N ARG A 119 6.82 12.31 8.02
CA ARG A 119 8.24 11.93 7.94
C ARG A 119 8.53 11.05 6.71
N LEU A 120 9.57 11.41 5.96
CA LEU A 120 9.95 10.71 4.73
C LEU A 120 10.49 9.30 4.96
N ASP A 121 11.18 9.06 6.07
CA ASP A 121 11.69 7.73 6.45
C ASP A 121 10.56 6.73 6.68
N HIS A 122 9.47 7.13 7.35
CA HIS A 122 8.26 6.30 7.49
C HIS A 122 7.62 6.02 6.12
N ALA A 123 7.49 7.05 5.28
CA ALA A 123 6.93 6.86 3.93
C ALA A 123 7.77 5.86 3.11
N LEU A 124 9.10 5.92 3.19
CA LEU A 124 9.99 4.97 2.51
C LEU A 124 9.88 3.55 3.11
N ALA A 125 9.80 3.41 4.43
CA ALA A 125 9.56 2.11 5.08
C ALA A 125 8.25 1.48 4.57
N ASN A 126 7.19 2.29 4.45
CA ASN A 126 5.90 1.85 3.94
C ASN A 126 5.96 1.46 2.45
N VAL A 127 6.71 2.21 1.63
CA VAL A 127 6.93 1.87 0.22
C VAL A 127 7.62 0.51 0.08
N PHE A 128 8.58 0.19 0.94
CA PHE A 128 9.38 -1.04 0.86
C PHE A 128 8.94 -2.11 1.88
N LEU A 129 7.66 -2.17 2.25
CA LEU A 129 7.10 -3.21 3.14
C LEU A 129 7.55 -4.65 2.78
N PRO A 130 7.58 -5.07 1.50
CA PRO A 130 8.02 -6.41 1.14
C PRO A 130 9.52 -6.68 1.33
N SER A 131 10.32 -5.71 1.77
CA SER A 131 11.70 -5.97 2.25
C SER A 131 11.72 -6.80 3.54
N ASN A 132 10.63 -6.79 4.29
CA ASN A 132 10.39 -7.71 5.38
C ASN A 132 10.03 -9.10 4.83
N GLU A 133 10.87 -10.11 5.09
CA GLU A 133 10.69 -11.46 4.57
C GLU A 133 9.37 -12.12 4.99
N LYS A 134 8.78 -11.69 6.11
CA LYS A 134 7.48 -12.17 6.59
C LYS A 134 6.31 -11.60 5.77
N ILE A 135 6.48 -10.40 5.20
CA ILE A 135 5.47 -9.69 4.39
C ILE A 135 5.62 -10.03 2.90
N ALA A 136 6.85 -10.29 2.43
CA ALA A 136 7.15 -10.56 1.02
C ALA A 136 6.21 -11.57 0.35
N PRO A 137 5.81 -12.71 0.97
CA PRO A 137 4.88 -13.67 0.36
C PRO A 137 3.49 -13.10 0.03
N TYR A 138 3.12 -11.96 0.63
CA TYR A 138 1.82 -11.31 0.46
C TYR A 138 1.89 -10.05 -0.41
N MET A 139 3.05 -9.69 -0.98
CA MET A 139 3.25 -8.38 -1.63
C MET A 139 2.22 -8.06 -2.72
N GLU A 140 1.79 -9.04 -3.51
CA GLU A 140 0.80 -8.85 -4.59
C GLU A 140 -0.62 -8.58 -4.05
N LYS A 141 -0.84 -8.79 -2.75
CA LYS A 141 -2.09 -8.53 -2.03
C LYS A 141 -2.10 -7.18 -1.30
N ILE A 142 -1.01 -6.41 -1.37
CA ILE A 142 -0.84 -5.14 -0.65
C ILE A 142 -0.91 -3.95 -1.61
N PHE A 143 -1.70 -2.95 -1.23
CA PHE A 143 -1.94 -1.73 -1.98
C PHE A 143 -1.73 -0.53 -1.05
N LEU A 144 -0.95 0.47 -1.46
CA LEU A 144 -0.92 1.76 -0.76
C LEU A 144 -1.64 2.78 -1.64
N GLU A 145 -2.62 3.48 -1.08
CA GLU A 145 -3.46 4.43 -1.81
C GLU A 145 -3.51 5.78 -1.09
N ASP A 146 -3.28 6.85 -1.85
CA ASP A 146 -3.65 8.21 -1.49
C ASP A 146 -4.41 8.89 -2.64
N GLU A 147 -4.66 10.20 -2.53
CA GLU A 147 -5.44 10.94 -3.51
C GLU A 147 -4.88 10.84 -4.95
N GLN A 148 -3.55 10.77 -5.08
CA GLN A 148 -2.82 10.89 -6.35
C GLN A 148 -2.08 9.63 -6.76
N ASN A 149 -1.88 8.69 -5.85
CA ASN A 149 -0.99 7.55 -6.01
C ASN A 149 -1.71 6.26 -5.64
N LEU A 150 -1.50 5.23 -6.46
CA LEU A 150 -1.76 3.83 -6.13
C LEU A 150 -0.47 3.06 -6.33
N LEU A 151 0.00 2.41 -5.29
CA LEU A 151 1.24 1.66 -5.28
C LEU A 151 0.94 0.18 -5.08
N THR A 152 1.57 -0.65 -5.92
CA THR A 152 1.43 -2.11 -5.95
C THR A 152 2.81 -2.76 -6.09
N TYR A 153 2.88 -4.08 -5.93
CA TYR A 153 4.12 -4.84 -5.99
C TYR A 153 4.00 -6.00 -6.97
N VAL A 154 5.10 -6.33 -7.64
CA VAL A 154 5.25 -7.58 -8.39
C VAL A 154 6.58 -8.25 -8.03
N PRO A 155 6.62 -9.57 -7.82
CA PRO A 155 7.87 -10.30 -7.60
C PRO A 155 8.68 -10.39 -8.90
N LYS A 156 9.93 -10.85 -8.85
CA LYS A 156 10.70 -11.17 -10.06
C LYS A 156 9.94 -12.07 -11.04
N GLY A 157 10.23 -11.90 -12.33
CA GLY A 157 9.57 -12.56 -13.44
C GLY A 157 8.86 -11.57 -14.37
N ARG A 158 8.07 -12.13 -15.30
CA ARG A 158 7.38 -11.37 -16.33
C ARG A 158 5.92 -11.12 -15.96
N HIS A 159 5.53 -9.85 -15.92
CA HIS A 159 4.22 -9.38 -15.48
C HIS A 159 3.55 -8.50 -16.51
N GLU A 160 2.25 -8.69 -16.71
CA GLU A 160 1.42 -7.75 -17.48
C GLU A 160 0.95 -6.63 -16.55
N ILE A 161 1.32 -5.39 -16.87
CA ILE A 161 0.93 -4.20 -16.11
C ILE A 161 -0.30 -3.59 -16.79
N LYS A 162 -1.41 -3.47 -16.04
CA LYS A 162 -2.72 -3.05 -16.57
C LYS A 162 -3.05 -1.61 -16.18
N PRO A 163 -3.71 -0.83 -17.05
CA PRO A 163 -4.07 0.54 -16.73
C PRO A 163 -5.07 0.60 -15.57
N VAL A 164 -4.89 1.60 -14.70
CA VAL A 164 -5.80 1.93 -13.61
C VAL A 164 -6.64 3.13 -14.02
N THR A 165 -7.96 3.02 -13.88
CA THR A 165 -8.87 4.13 -14.23
C THR A 165 -8.55 5.37 -13.40
N GLY A 166 -8.40 6.51 -14.07
CA GLY A 166 -8.08 7.79 -13.42
C GLY A 166 -6.60 8.02 -13.12
N MET A 167 -5.72 7.05 -13.40
CA MET A 167 -4.27 7.19 -13.28
C MET A 167 -3.65 7.32 -14.67
N ARG A 168 -2.78 8.32 -14.84
CA ARG A 168 -2.15 8.62 -16.14
C ARG A 168 -0.75 8.05 -16.23
N TYR A 169 0.03 8.25 -15.17
CA TYR A 169 1.45 7.95 -15.16
C TYR A 169 1.71 6.61 -14.47
N LEU A 170 2.85 6.04 -14.84
CA LEU A 170 3.38 4.79 -14.31
C LEU A 170 4.85 4.99 -13.94
N ALA A 171 5.27 4.44 -12.80
CA ALA A 171 6.67 4.38 -12.40
C ALA A 171 7.04 2.98 -11.90
N PHE A 172 8.29 2.61 -12.13
CA PHE A 172 8.87 1.35 -11.68
C PHE A 172 10.07 1.61 -10.77
N LEU A 173 10.06 1.03 -9.57
CA LEU A 173 11.18 1.10 -8.62
C LEU A 173 11.59 -0.34 -8.25
N PRO A 174 12.66 -0.89 -8.84
CA PRO A 174 13.16 -2.19 -8.43
C PRO A 174 13.70 -2.11 -6.99
N SER A 175 13.49 -3.18 -6.21
CA SER A 175 13.95 -3.26 -4.81
C SER A 175 15.47 -3.35 -4.70
N ASP A 176 16.11 -3.90 -5.72
CA ASP A 176 17.56 -4.08 -5.84
C ASP A 176 18.07 -3.39 -7.12
N ASP A 177 19.22 -3.83 -7.62
CA ASP A 177 19.84 -3.28 -8.85
C ASP A 177 19.47 -4.08 -10.11
N ALA A 178 18.36 -4.84 -10.08
CA ALA A 178 17.90 -5.64 -11.23
C ALA A 178 17.73 -4.79 -12.50
N ALA A 179 18.16 -5.35 -13.63
CA ALA A 179 17.97 -4.74 -14.93
C ALA A 179 16.53 -4.95 -15.42
N LEU A 180 15.71 -3.90 -15.36
CA LEU A 180 14.33 -3.97 -15.84
C LEU A 180 14.27 -4.03 -17.37
N THR A 181 13.34 -4.84 -17.88
CA THR A 181 12.84 -4.77 -19.25
C THR A 181 11.38 -4.29 -19.22
N ILE A 182 11.09 -3.21 -19.92
CA ILE A 182 9.76 -2.58 -20.02
C ILE A 182 9.35 -2.58 -21.49
N GLU A 183 8.36 -3.39 -21.83
CA GLU A 183 7.80 -3.50 -23.19
C GLU A 183 6.44 -2.79 -23.25
N GLY A 184 6.11 -2.23 -24.42
CA GLY A 184 4.76 -1.71 -24.71
C GLY A 184 4.40 -0.38 -24.02
N ALA A 185 5.22 0.13 -23.11
CA ALA A 185 5.03 1.46 -22.51
C ALA A 185 5.46 2.59 -23.45
N LYS A 186 5.05 3.84 -23.17
CA LYS A 186 5.48 5.04 -23.92
C LYS A 186 7.00 5.19 -23.96
N TYR A 187 7.67 4.87 -22.84
CA TYR A 187 9.13 4.84 -22.73
C TYR A 187 9.59 3.41 -22.43
N PRO A 188 9.91 2.60 -23.44
CA PRO A 188 10.38 1.23 -23.25
C PRO A 188 11.84 1.19 -22.76
N LEU A 189 12.18 0.12 -22.06
CA LEU A 189 13.53 -0.16 -21.57
C LEU A 189 13.89 -1.61 -21.91
N ASN A 190 15.09 -1.84 -22.42
CA ASN A 190 15.61 -3.16 -22.75
C ASN A 190 17.14 -3.15 -22.66
N LYS A 191 17.77 -4.29 -22.96
CA LYS A 191 19.23 -4.44 -22.91
C LYS A 191 20.02 -3.41 -23.73
N ASP A 192 19.47 -2.90 -24.83
CA ASP A 192 20.20 -2.03 -25.78
C ASP A 192 20.18 -0.57 -25.35
N ASN A 193 19.18 -0.14 -24.56
CA ASN A 193 19.04 1.22 -24.05
C ASN A 193 19.03 1.29 -22.51
N PHE A 194 19.44 0.22 -21.84
CA PHE A 194 19.45 0.15 -20.39
C PHE A 194 20.35 1.23 -19.79
N PHE A 195 19.83 1.91 -18.77
CA PHE A 195 20.59 2.77 -17.89
C PHE A 195 20.07 2.56 -16.47
N PHE A 196 20.96 2.56 -15.51
CA PHE A 196 20.59 2.37 -14.11
C PHE A 196 19.90 3.61 -13.53
N LYS A 197 18.73 3.40 -12.91
CA LYS A 197 18.08 4.34 -11.98
C LYS A 197 17.33 3.56 -10.91
N LYS A 198 17.23 4.15 -9.71
CA LYS A 198 16.36 3.63 -8.63
C LYS A 198 14.87 3.82 -8.91
N VAL A 199 14.53 4.77 -9.80
CA VAL A 199 13.15 5.09 -10.16
C VAL A 199 13.07 5.39 -11.66
N TYR A 200 12.27 4.61 -12.39
CA TYR A 200 11.89 4.87 -13.77
C TYR A 200 10.51 5.55 -13.80
N ALA A 201 10.49 6.85 -13.50
CA ALA A 201 9.28 7.65 -13.35
C ALA A 201 8.69 8.16 -14.67
N SER A 202 7.45 8.64 -14.60
CA SER A 202 6.75 9.36 -15.68
C SER A 202 6.58 8.58 -16.98
N ASN A 203 6.41 7.26 -16.88
CA ASN A 203 5.98 6.43 -17.99
C ASN A 203 4.47 6.53 -18.20
N GLU A 204 3.96 6.09 -19.34
CA GLU A 204 2.54 6.17 -19.68
C GLU A 204 2.10 4.91 -20.45
N PHE A 205 0.82 4.56 -20.29
CA PHE A 205 0.17 3.59 -21.16
C PHE A 205 -0.02 4.17 -22.57
N ILE A 206 0.14 3.32 -23.57
CA ILE A 206 -0.26 3.57 -24.96
C ILE A 206 -1.22 2.44 -25.38
N ASP A 207 -1.64 2.40 -26.65
CA ASP A 207 -2.56 1.37 -27.16
C ASP A 207 -1.93 -0.03 -27.31
N LYS A 208 -1.12 -0.45 -26.32
CA LYS A 208 -0.45 -1.74 -26.22
C LYS A 208 -0.38 -2.20 -24.76
N PRO A 209 -0.48 -3.51 -24.48
CA PRO A 209 -0.19 -4.04 -23.16
C PRO A 209 1.25 -3.69 -22.73
N ILE A 210 1.43 -3.35 -21.46
CA ILE A 210 2.76 -3.19 -20.87
C ILE A 210 3.19 -4.51 -20.25
N TYR A 211 4.42 -4.94 -20.55
CA TYR A 211 5.06 -6.05 -19.84
C TYR A 211 6.31 -5.56 -19.11
N LEU A 212 6.44 -5.94 -17.85
CA LEU A 212 7.61 -5.72 -17.02
C LEU A 212 8.29 -7.07 -16.76
N ASP A 213 9.60 -7.17 -16.98
CA ASP A 213 10.38 -8.38 -16.75
C ASP A 213 11.72 -8.06 -16.08
N PHE A 214 12.11 -8.87 -15.11
CA PHE A 214 13.33 -8.73 -14.30
C PHE A 214 13.59 -10.02 -13.49
N ASP A 215 14.84 -10.25 -13.07
CA ASP A 215 15.31 -11.56 -12.61
C ASP A 215 15.64 -11.67 -11.11
N SER A 216 15.61 -10.57 -10.35
CA SER A 216 15.85 -10.56 -8.90
C SER A 216 14.92 -9.60 -8.13
N GLY A 217 14.77 -9.85 -6.83
CA GLY A 217 13.97 -9.00 -5.94
C GLY A 217 12.48 -8.91 -6.31
N TYR A 218 11.92 -7.71 -6.11
CA TYR A 218 10.58 -7.30 -6.51
C TYR A 218 10.64 -5.90 -7.11
N THR A 219 9.57 -5.47 -7.79
CA THR A 219 9.44 -4.09 -8.27
C THR A 219 8.19 -3.46 -7.68
N VAL A 220 8.36 -2.26 -7.14
CA VAL A 220 7.25 -1.37 -6.80
C VAL A 220 6.73 -0.73 -8.08
N VAL A 221 5.44 -0.84 -8.30
CA VAL A 221 4.73 -0.26 -9.44
C VAL A 221 3.82 0.85 -8.92
N ILE A 222 4.10 2.09 -9.30
CA ILE A 222 3.34 3.27 -8.87
C ILE A 222 2.53 3.80 -10.04
N TYR A 223 1.22 3.86 -9.86
CA TYR A 223 0.29 4.57 -10.72
C TYR A 223 0.04 5.95 -10.12
N SER A 224 0.08 7.00 -10.94
CA SER A 224 -0.17 8.35 -10.43
C SER A 224 -0.87 9.29 -11.41
N LYS A 225 -1.34 10.42 -10.87
CA LYS A 225 -1.94 11.52 -11.62
C LYS A 225 -1.50 12.87 -11.05
N ASP A 226 -1.51 13.90 -11.88
CA ASP A 226 -1.25 15.28 -11.44
C ASP A 226 -2.41 15.78 -10.55
N ARG A 227 -2.12 16.78 -9.71
CA ARG A 227 -3.17 17.48 -8.94
C ARG A 227 -4.08 18.21 -9.93
N SER A 228 -5.39 18.05 -9.74
CA SER A 228 -6.41 18.84 -10.45
C SER A 228 -6.44 20.27 -9.95
#